data_AF-A0A838F3Z0-F1
#
_entry.id   AF-A0A838F3Z0-F1
#
_cell.length_a   1.000
_cell.length_b   1.000
_cell.length_c   1.000
_cell.angle_alpha   90.00
_cell.angle_beta   90.00
_cell.angle_gamma   90.00
#
_symmetry.space_group_name_H-M   'P 1'
#
loop_
_entity.id
_entity.type
_entity.pdbx_description
1 polymer ?
#
loop_
_entity_poly.entity_id
_entity_poly.type
_entity_poly.pdbx_seq_one_letter_code
_entity_poly.pdbx_strand_id
1 'polypeptide(L)'
;MKKNNVFELPSLSTALSLLGMAGQVEQLKSENRKISEQAARTILKALDAKDSYTFGHSMRVAYFSLVTGAEAQFTQEEMYELELSAIFHDIGKIGTPDAVLNKPSRLSEDEFLIMKQHPEKSWEILQDYPNFEKIAANARFHHERYDGKGYPLGLKGEEIPTAARIILIADTFDAMTSTRPYRKGLPYEVAFEELIQFSGTQFDLNLVKLFIEGMRKEALKNEEEFFIPMMDRKFNKSAA
;
A
#
# COMPACT_ATOMS: atom_id res chain seq x y z
N MET A 1 48.28 -36.59 -4.89
CA MET A 1 47.81 -36.20 -3.54
C MET A 1 46.39 -35.68 -3.65
N LYS A 2 45.38 -36.48 -3.27
CA LYS A 2 44.00 -36.01 -3.14
C LYS A 2 43.82 -35.53 -1.70
N LYS A 3 43.58 -34.22 -1.51
CA LYS A 3 43.18 -33.68 -0.20
C LYS A 3 41.74 -34.13 0.06
N ASN A 4 41.56 -34.99 1.06
CA ASN A 4 40.24 -35.30 1.60
C ASN A 4 39.75 -34.07 2.36
N ASN A 5 38.78 -33.34 1.79
CA ASN A 5 37.99 -32.37 2.56
C ASN A 5 36.98 -33.15 3.39
N VAL A 6 37.37 -33.53 4.61
CA VAL A 6 36.44 -34.02 5.61
C VAL A 6 35.78 -32.79 6.23
N PHE A 7 34.51 -32.55 5.90
CA PHE A 7 33.69 -31.62 6.66
C PHE A 7 33.36 -32.29 8.00
N GLU A 8 33.92 -31.79 9.11
CA GLU A 8 33.50 -32.22 10.44
C GLU A 8 32.05 -31.81 10.67
N LEU A 9 31.20 -32.81 10.93
CA LEU A 9 29.81 -32.56 11.31
C LEU A 9 29.78 -31.95 12.72
N PRO A 10 28.97 -30.91 12.97
CA PRO A 10 28.85 -30.32 14.29
C PRO A 10 28.42 -31.37 15.31
N SER A 11 28.96 -31.27 16.53
CA SER A 11 28.57 -32.17 17.62
C SER A 11 27.06 -32.09 17.86
N LEU A 12 26.44 -33.19 18.32
CA LEU A 12 25.00 -33.22 18.61
C LEU A 12 24.59 -32.07 19.55
N SER A 13 25.42 -31.77 20.55
CA SER A 13 25.24 -30.63 21.46
C SER A 13 25.24 -29.29 20.72
N THR A 14 26.19 -29.06 19.82
CA THR A 14 26.26 -27.85 18.99
C THR A 14 25.03 -27.71 18.09
N ALA A 15 24.58 -28.80 17.47
CA ALA A 15 23.39 -28.82 16.62
C ALA A 15 22.11 -28.48 17.42
N LEU A 16 21.95 -29.04 18.63
CA LEU A 16 20.84 -28.72 19.54
C LEU A 16 20.86 -27.25 19.98
N SER A 17 22.04 -26.70 20.31
CA SER A 17 22.17 -25.27 20.65
C SER A 17 21.82 -24.36 19.48
N LEU A 18 22.27 -24.68 18.26
CA LEU A 18 21.92 -23.92 17.05
C LEU A 18 20.42 -23.95 16.75
N LEU A 19 19.77 -25.11 16.90
CA LEU A 19 18.31 -25.22 16.76
C LEU A 19 17.57 -24.39 17.81
N GLY A 20 18.03 -24.41 19.06
CA GLY A 20 17.49 -23.56 20.13
C GLY A 20 17.61 -22.07 19.81
N MET A 21 18.78 -21.62 19.33
CA MET A 21 19.01 -20.24 18.90
C MET A 21 18.15 -19.86 17.70
N ALA A 22 18.01 -20.73 16.70
CA ALA A 22 17.15 -20.48 15.55
C ALA A 22 15.68 -20.29 15.97
N GLY A 23 15.19 -21.11 16.91
CA GLY A 23 13.86 -20.94 17.49
C GLY A 23 13.68 -19.61 18.23
N GLN A 24 14.68 -19.19 19.01
CA GLN A 24 14.67 -17.89 19.69
C GLN A 24 14.68 -16.71 18.71
N VAL A 25 15.45 -16.79 17.62
CA VAL A 25 15.48 -15.76 16.57
C VAL A 25 14.11 -15.64 15.89
N GLU A 26 13.47 -16.77 15.58
CA GLU A 26 12.13 -16.77 14.97
C GLU A 26 11.08 -16.17 15.92
N GLN A 27 11.16 -16.50 17.21
CA GLN A 27 10.29 -15.91 18.22
C GLN A 27 10.50 -14.39 18.34
N LEU A 28 11.76 -13.93 18.40
CA LEU A 28 12.08 -12.49 18.45
C LEU A 28 11.58 -11.75 17.21
N LYS A 29 11.71 -12.34 16.03
CA LYS A 29 11.16 -11.77 14.79
C LYS A 29 9.64 -11.65 14.86
N SER A 30 8.95 -12.68 15.35
CA SER A 30 7.49 -12.66 15.52
C SER A 30 7.04 -11.61 16.52
N GLU A 31 7.73 -11.49 17.66
CA GLU A 31 7.44 -10.48 18.68
C GLU A 31 7.69 -9.07 18.15
N ASN A 32 8.80 -8.85 17.44
CA ASN A 32 9.11 -7.56 16.84
C ASN A 32 8.06 -7.16 15.79
N ARG A 33 7.61 -8.10 14.94
CA ARG A 33 6.52 -7.87 13.99
C ARG A 33 5.23 -7.45 14.69
N LYS A 34 4.83 -8.12 15.78
CA LYS A 34 3.64 -7.75 16.55
C LYS A 34 3.75 -6.35 17.15
N ILE A 35 4.92 -5.97 17.65
CA ILE A 35 5.17 -4.62 18.18
C ILE A 35 5.03 -3.59 17.05
N SER A 36 5.59 -3.87 15.86
CA SER A 36 5.45 -2.98 14.71
C SER A 36 4.02 -2.82 14.23
N GLU A 37 3.25 -3.91 14.17
CA GLU A 37 1.82 -3.86 13.83
C GLU A 37 1.02 -3.05 14.87
N GLN A 38 1.34 -3.18 16.16
CA GLN A 38 0.71 -2.38 17.21
C GLN A 38 1.05 -0.88 17.09
N ALA A 39 2.30 -0.55 16.79
CA ALA A 39 2.73 0.82 16.55
C ALA A 39 2.02 1.40 15.32
N ALA A 40 1.99 0.68 14.20
CA ALA A 40 1.28 1.07 12.98
C ALA A 40 -0.21 1.32 13.26
N ARG A 41 -0.91 0.39 13.92
CA ARG A 41 -2.32 0.55 14.34
C ARG A 41 -2.53 1.79 15.21
N THR A 42 -1.56 2.13 16.06
CA THR A 42 -1.65 3.29 16.94
C THR A 42 -1.54 4.59 16.15
N ILE A 43 -0.60 4.67 15.20
CA ILE A 43 -0.46 5.80 14.27
C ILE A 43 -1.76 5.97 13.46
N LEU A 44 -2.30 4.86 12.95
CA LEU A 44 -3.51 4.87 12.14
C LEU A 44 -4.75 5.33 12.93
N LYS A 45 -4.87 4.95 14.20
CA LYS A 45 -5.93 5.48 15.08
C LYS A 45 -5.79 6.98 15.31
N ALA A 46 -4.56 7.50 15.42
CA ALA A 46 -4.34 8.93 15.54
C ALA A 46 -4.71 9.67 14.24
N LEU A 47 -4.45 9.08 13.07
CA LEU A 47 -4.89 9.61 11.78
C LEU A 47 -6.41 9.61 11.65
N ASP A 48 -7.07 8.50 12.00
CA ASP A 48 -8.54 8.37 12.03
C ASP A 48 -9.18 9.49 12.88
N ALA A 49 -8.58 9.80 14.03
CA ALA A 49 -9.04 10.88 14.91
C ALA A 49 -8.80 12.30 14.34
N LYS A 50 -7.78 12.49 13.51
CA LYS A 50 -7.48 13.80 12.88
C LYS A 50 -8.33 14.02 11.62
N ASP A 51 -8.44 13.01 10.78
CA ASP A 51 -9.07 13.06 9.47
C ASP A 51 -9.65 11.69 9.12
N SER A 52 -10.86 11.43 9.63
CA SER A 52 -11.57 10.16 9.43
C SER A 52 -11.88 9.89 7.95
N TYR A 53 -12.03 10.94 7.14
CA TYR A 53 -12.30 10.82 5.71
C TYR A 53 -11.09 10.24 4.96
N THR A 54 -9.91 10.85 5.15
CA THR A 54 -8.66 10.34 4.56
C THR A 54 -8.35 8.93 5.09
N PHE A 55 -8.66 8.66 6.35
CA PHE A 55 -8.50 7.33 6.91
C PHE A 55 -9.41 6.28 6.22
N GLY A 56 -10.70 6.58 6.02
CA GLY A 56 -11.61 5.70 5.27
C GLY A 56 -11.16 5.43 3.84
N HIS A 57 -10.63 6.46 3.17
CA HIS A 57 -9.99 6.35 1.86
C HIS A 57 -8.80 5.37 1.87
N SER A 58 -7.84 5.54 2.78
CA SER A 58 -6.70 4.62 2.88
C SER A 58 -7.12 3.15 3.07
N MET A 59 -8.20 2.89 3.82
CA MET A 59 -8.71 1.52 4.01
C MET A 59 -9.29 0.94 2.71
N ARG A 60 -10.03 1.73 1.93
CA ARG A 60 -10.57 1.27 0.63
C ARG A 60 -9.44 1.03 -0.38
N VAL A 61 -8.45 1.93 -0.44
CA VAL A 61 -7.25 1.75 -1.29
C VAL A 61 -6.49 0.49 -0.89
N ALA A 62 -6.32 0.23 0.41
CA ALA A 62 -5.69 -0.99 0.90
C ALA A 62 -6.47 -2.24 0.48
N TYR A 63 -7.80 -2.24 0.63
CA TYR A 63 -8.64 -3.34 0.20
C TYR A 63 -8.51 -3.63 -1.30
N PHE A 64 -8.67 -2.62 -2.16
CA PHE A 64 -8.56 -2.81 -3.61
C PHE A 64 -7.14 -3.26 -4.02
N SER A 65 -6.12 -2.76 -3.32
CA SER A 65 -4.73 -3.21 -3.51
C SER A 65 -4.57 -4.68 -3.16
N LEU A 66 -5.10 -5.13 -2.03
CA LEU A 66 -5.01 -6.53 -1.59
C LEU A 66 -5.76 -7.48 -2.52
N VAL A 67 -6.93 -7.08 -3.02
CA VAL A 67 -7.66 -7.84 -4.05
C VAL A 67 -6.77 -8.05 -5.28
N THR A 68 -6.10 -7.00 -5.72
CA THR A 68 -5.18 -7.06 -6.89
C THR A 68 -3.93 -7.89 -6.59
N GLY A 69 -3.35 -7.75 -5.41
CA GLY A 69 -2.19 -8.54 -4.97
C GLY A 69 -2.49 -10.05 -4.90
N ALA A 70 -3.71 -10.41 -4.48
CA ALA A 70 -4.16 -11.79 -4.49
C ALA A 70 -4.28 -12.37 -5.91
N GLU A 71 -4.84 -11.61 -6.86
CA GLU A 71 -4.88 -11.99 -8.28
C GLU A 71 -3.47 -12.08 -8.89
N ALA A 72 -2.55 -11.22 -8.44
CA ALA A 72 -1.14 -11.26 -8.81
C ALA A 72 -0.31 -12.34 -8.09
N GLN A 73 -0.94 -13.17 -7.25
CA GLN A 73 -0.32 -14.27 -6.50
C GLN A 73 0.82 -13.82 -5.57
N PHE A 74 0.69 -12.63 -4.97
CA PHE A 74 1.64 -12.15 -3.98
C PHE A 74 1.76 -13.14 -2.80
N THR A 75 3.00 -13.34 -2.34
CA THR A 75 3.29 -14.07 -1.11
C THR A 75 2.73 -13.34 0.11
N GLN A 76 2.69 -14.02 1.25
CA GLN A 76 2.20 -13.40 2.49
C GLN A 76 3.01 -12.17 2.92
N GLU A 77 4.32 -12.17 2.65
CA GLU A 77 5.17 -11.02 2.96
C GLU A 77 4.91 -9.86 2.01
N GLU A 78 4.76 -10.12 0.70
CA GLU A 78 4.40 -9.09 -0.28
C GLU A 78 3.00 -8.53 -0.03
N MET A 79 2.04 -9.35 0.41
CA MET A 79 0.70 -8.90 0.80
C MET A 79 0.75 -7.99 2.03
N TYR A 80 1.57 -8.32 3.03
CA TYR A 80 1.79 -7.49 4.20
C TYR A 80 2.44 -6.15 3.84
N GLU A 81 3.48 -6.17 3.01
CA GLU A 81 4.14 -4.97 2.49
C GLU A 81 3.14 -4.11 1.71
N LEU A 82 2.33 -4.70 0.83
CA LEU A 82 1.31 -4.01 0.03
C LEU A 82 0.23 -3.37 0.91
N GLU A 83 -0.28 -4.11 1.91
CA GLU A 83 -1.28 -3.60 2.85
C GLU A 83 -0.79 -2.34 3.55
N LEU A 84 0.38 -2.42 4.18
CA LEU A 84 0.95 -1.28 4.92
C LEU A 84 1.29 -0.12 3.99
N SER A 85 1.82 -0.40 2.80
CA SER A 85 2.12 0.63 1.79
C SER A 85 0.87 1.38 1.37
N ALA A 86 -0.22 0.67 1.09
CA ALA A 86 -1.49 1.26 0.68
C ALA A 86 -2.15 2.05 1.82
N ILE A 87 -2.06 1.55 3.06
CA ILE A 87 -2.59 2.24 4.22
C ILE A 87 -1.84 3.57 4.48
N PHE A 88 -0.51 3.56 4.35
CA PHE A 88 0.35 4.71 4.67
C PHE A 88 0.71 5.59 3.47
N HIS A 89 0.22 5.30 2.25
CA HIS A 89 0.64 6.04 1.03
C HIS A 89 0.54 7.57 1.20
N ASP A 90 -0.50 8.01 1.91
CA ASP A 90 -0.86 9.40 2.14
C ASP A 90 -0.42 9.99 3.48
N ILE A 91 0.36 9.28 4.31
CA ILE A 91 0.75 9.75 5.66
C ILE A 91 1.41 11.13 5.64
N GLY A 92 2.16 11.45 4.59
CA GLY A 92 2.81 12.73 4.37
C GLY A 92 1.85 13.93 4.28
N LYS A 93 0.55 13.71 4.02
CA LYS A 93 -0.47 14.77 4.02
C LYS A 93 -0.68 15.36 5.42
N ILE A 94 -0.21 14.72 6.49
CA ILE A 94 -0.25 15.29 7.84
C ILE A 94 0.46 16.64 7.95
N GLY A 95 1.49 16.86 7.11
CA GLY A 95 2.26 18.10 7.02
C GLY A 95 1.79 19.04 5.90
N THR A 96 0.62 18.82 5.31
CA THR A 96 0.01 19.71 4.32
C THR A 96 -0.92 20.70 5.03
N PRO A 97 -0.88 22.01 4.71
CA PRO A 97 -1.77 22.99 5.33
C PRO A 97 -3.25 22.66 5.10
N ASP A 98 -4.09 22.82 6.12
CA ASP A 98 -5.53 22.49 6.06
C ASP A 98 -6.26 23.23 4.94
N ALA A 99 -5.87 24.49 4.67
CA ALA A 99 -6.45 25.30 3.59
C ALA A 99 -6.19 24.71 2.19
N VAL A 100 -5.11 23.95 2.01
CA VAL A 100 -4.78 23.22 0.77
C VAL A 100 -5.42 21.84 0.80
N LEU A 101 -5.28 21.11 1.91
CA LEU A 101 -5.77 19.74 2.05
C LEU A 101 -7.30 19.64 1.89
N ASN A 102 -8.03 20.58 2.50
CA ASN A 102 -9.49 20.55 2.57
C ASN A 102 -10.17 21.52 1.59
N LYS A 103 -9.45 22.00 0.56
CA LYS A 103 -9.99 22.97 -0.38
C LYS A 103 -11.17 22.37 -1.16
N PRO A 104 -12.37 23.00 -1.15
CA PRO A 104 -13.56 22.48 -1.83
C PRO A 104 -13.58 22.78 -3.34
N SER A 105 -12.51 23.34 -3.89
CA SER A 105 -12.37 23.73 -5.29
C SER A 105 -11.02 23.25 -5.85
N ARG A 106 -10.80 23.43 -7.15
CA ARG A 106 -9.52 23.06 -7.77
C ARG A 106 -8.38 23.82 -7.11
N LEU A 107 -7.29 23.09 -6.85
CA LEU A 107 -6.04 23.68 -6.38
C LEU A 107 -5.47 24.61 -7.45
N SER A 108 -4.85 25.72 -7.02
CA SER A 108 -3.95 26.49 -7.87
C SER A 108 -2.69 25.68 -8.18
N GLU A 109 -1.86 26.15 -9.11
CA GLU A 109 -0.58 25.50 -9.42
C GLU A 109 0.32 25.43 -8.18
N ASP A 110 0.42 26.51 -7.40
CA ASP A 110 1.22 26.55 -6.17
C ASP A 110 0.69 25.59 -5.09
N GLU A 111 -0.63 25.56 -4.90
CA GLU A 111 -1.27 24.64 -3.95
C GLU A 111 -1.07 23.18 -4.37
N PHE A 112 -1.13 22.92 -5.67
CA PHE A 112 -0.85 21.60 -6.22
C PHE A 112 0.61 21.19 -6.03
N LEU A 113 1.56 22.12 -6.16
CA LEU A 113 2.98 21.86 -5.84
C LEU A 113 3.17 21.52 -4.36
N ILE A 114 2.44 22.16 -3.45
CA ILE A 114 2.44 21.81 -2.02
C ILE A 114 1.87 20.41 -1.82
N MET A 115 0.74 20.09 -2.45
CA MET A 115 0.12 18.76 -2.36
C MET A 115 1.04 17.66 -2.90
N LYS A 116 1.76 17.92 -3.99
CA LYS A 116 2.71 16.99 -4.62
C LYS A 116 3.92 16.62 -3.75
N GLN A 117 4.14 17.30 -2.63
CA GLN A 117 5.23 16.97 -1.70
C GLN A 117 4.90 15.77 -0.80
N HIS A 118 3.61 15.39 -0.67
CA HIS A 118 3.25 14.36 0.30
C HIS A 118 3.90 12.99 0.08
N PRO A 119 4.24 12.52 -1.15
CA PRO A 119 4.91 11.22 -1.29
C PRO A 119 6.33 11.24 -0.72
N GLU A 120 7.08 12.34 -0.92
CA GLU A 120 8.39 12.53 -0.29
C GLU A 120 8.26 12.62 1.23
N LYS A 121 7.25 13.35 1.75
CA LYS A 121 6.97 13.40 3.19
C LYS A 121 6.55 12.04 3.75
N SER A 122 5.80 11.24 2.99
CA SER A 122 5.43 9.87 3.39
C SER A 122 6.68 9.00 3.51
N TRP A 123 7.61 9.11 2.57
CA TRP A 123 8.90 8.43 2.65
C TRP A 123 9.72 8.90 3.86
N GLU A 124 9.82 10.22 4.09
CA GLU A 124 10.53 10.79 5.23
C GLU A 124 10.01 10.27 6.57
N ILE A 125 8.69 10.12 6.71
CA ILE A 125 8.06 9.61 7.94
C ILE A 125 8.32 8.11 8.14
N LEU A 126 8.34 7.33 7.05
CA LEU A 126 8.35 5.87 7.12
C LEU A 126 9.75 5.25 7.05
N GLN A 127 10.71 5.90 6.39
CA GLN A 127 12.02 5.30 6.08
C GLN A 127 12.85 4.92 7.31
N ASP A 128 12.70 5.66 8.41
CA ASP A 128 13.47 5.47 9.63
C ASP A 128 12.89 4.34 10.51
N TYR A 129 11.71 3.83 10.15
CA TYR A 129 11.09 2.74 10.86
C TYR A 129 11.71 1.40 10.42
N PRO A 130 12.23 0.57 11.35
CA PRO A 130 12.84 -0.71 10.98
C PRO A 130 11.89 -1.62 10.18
N ASN A 131 12.38 -2.18 9.08
CA ASN A 131 11.64 -3.04 8.15
C ASN A 131 10.58 -2.32 7.29
N PHE A 132 10.55 -0.99 7.26
CA PHE A 132 9.62 -0.22 6.42
C PHE A 132 10.26 0.30 5.14
N GLU A 133 11.47 -0.13 4.77
CA GLU A 133 12.21 0.42 3.63
C GLU A 133 11.40 0.30 2.33
N LYS A 134 10.80 -0.86 2.08
CA LYS A 134 9.92 -1.07 0.92
C LYS A 134 8.59 -0.36 1.06
N ILE A 135 8.02 -0.31 2.26
CA ILE A 135 6.75 0.38 2.55
C ILE A 135 6.89 1.88 2.25
N ALA A 136 7.97 2.49 2.74
CA ALA A 136 8.35 3.87 2.50
C ALA A 136 8.57 4.11 1.00
N ALA A 137 9.29 3.23 0.30
CA ALA A 137 9.49 3.35 -1.15
C ALA A 137 8.17 3.28 -1.93
N ASN A 138 7.27 2.35 -1.57
CA ASN A 138 5.97 2.23 -2.22
C ASN A 138 5.10 3.48 -1.98
N ALA A 139 5.07 3.98 -0.75
CA ALA A 139 4.40 5.23 -0.41
C ALA A 139 5.02 6.44 -1.12
N ARG A 140 6.34 6.43 -1.37
CA ARG A 140 7.01 7.49 -2.14
C ARG A 140 6.59 7.51 -3.61
N PHE A 141 6.44 6.34 -4.21
CA PHE A 141 6.30 6.18 -5.65
C PHE A 141 4.87 5.89 -6.12
N HIS A 142 3.88 5.94 -5.23
CA HIS A 142 2.48 5.64 -5.58
C HIS A 142 1.86 6.63 -6.58
N HIS A 143 2.51 7.76 -6.87
CA HIS A 143 2.13 8.70 -7.92
C HIS A 143 3.03 8.66 -9.17
N GLU A 144 3.98 7.72 -9.22
CA GLU A 144 4.74 7.46 -10.43
C GLU A 144 3.87 6.79 -11.49
N ARG A 145 4.00 7.24 -12.73
CA ARG A 145 3.18 6.76 -13.85
C ARG A 145 3.99 5.83 -14.71
N TYR A 146 3.35 4.80 -15.27
CA TYR A 146 4.02 3.81 -16.11
C TYR A 146 4.77 4.43 -17.31
N ASP A 147 4.31 5.57 -17.82
CA ASP A 147 4.92 6.36 -18.90
C ASP A 147 6.08 7.28 -18.49
N GLY A 148 6.40 7.38 -17.19
CA GLY A 148 7.46 8.26 -16.67
C GLY A 148 7.04 9.73 -16.49
N LYS A 149 5.75 10.06 -16.65
CA LYS A 149 5.24 11.43 -16.43
C LYS A 149 4.72 11.67 -15.02
N GLY A 150 4.96 10.72 -14.12
CA GLY A 150 4.58 10.79 -12.72
C GLY A 150 5.54 11.64 -11.89
N TYR A 151 5.40 11.52 -10.58
CA TYR A 151 6.25 12.18 -9.60
C TYR A 151 6.44 11.26 -8.39
N PRO A 152 7.49 11.42 -7.57
CA PRO A 152 8.45 12.53 -7.54
C PRO A 152 9.66 12.46 -8.48
N LEU A 153 10.07 11.28 -8.94
CA LEU A 153 11.31 11.06 -9.70
C LEU A 153 11.09 10.82 -11.20
N GLY A 154 9.86 10.56 -11.63
CA GLY A 154 9.55 10.28 -13.03
C GLY A 154 10.01 8.88 -13.46
N LEU A 155 9.98 7.92 -12.53
CA LEU A 155 10.31 6.51 -12.80
C LEU A 155 9.40 5.95 -13.87
N LYS A 156 9.91 5.04 -14.71
CA LYS A 156 9.17 4.51 -15.86
C LYS A 156 9.03 2.99 -15.81
N GLY A 157 7.84 2.51 -16.18
CA GLY A 157 7.57 1.08 -16.33
C GLY A 157 7.85 0.30 -15.04
N GLU A 158 8.74 -0.69 -15.14
CA GLU A 158 9.09 -1.60 -14.03
C GLU A 158 10.15 -1.04 -13.08
N GLU A 159 10.68 0.16 -13.33
CA GLU A 159 11.47 0.89 -12.31
C GLU A 159 10.60 1.27 -11.11
N ILE A 160 9.28 1.36 -11.32
CA ILE A 160 8.30 1.61 -10.27
C ILE A 160 8.00 0.29 -9.55
N PRO A 161 8.15 0.22 -8.21
CA PRO A 161 7.77 -0.97 -7.45
C PRO A 161 6.37 -1.45 -7.79
N THR A 162 6.19 -2.77 -7.92
CA THR A 162 4.89 -3.37 -8.30
C THR A 162 3.78 -2.94 -7.33
N ALA A 163 4.05 -2.90 -6.03
CA ALA A 163 3.09 -2.44 -5.04
C ALA A 163 2.68 -0.98 -5.24
N ALA A 164 3.61 -0.06 -5.55
CA ALA A 164 3.29 1.32 -5.88
C ALA A 164 2.40 1.44 -7.14
N ARG A 165 2.67 0.62 -8.18
CA ARG A 165 1.82 0.56 -9.38
C ARG A 165 0.41 0.08 -9.07
N ILE A 166 0.25 -0.91 -8.18
CA ILE A 166 -1.07 -1.37 -7.71
C ILE A 166 -1.78 -0.26 -6.94
N ILE A 167 -1.09 0.42 -6.02
CA ILE A 167 -1.65 1.49 -5.19
C ILE A 167 -2.15 2.64 -6.07
N LEU A 168 -1.41 3.04 -7.11
CA LEU A 168 -1.85 4.09 -8.03
C LEU A 168 -3.21 3.76 -8.68
N ILE A 169 -3.39 2.50 -9.12
CA ILE A 169 -4.64 2.03 -9.73
C ILE A 169 -5.76 2.07 -8.69
N ALA A 170 -5.51 1.53 -7.49
CA ALA A 170 -6.48 1.50 -6.39
C ALA A 170 -6.90 2.90 -5.91
N ASP A 171 -5.95 3.82 -5.74
CA ASP A 171 -6.18 5.22 -5.36
C ASP A 171 -7.02 5.94 -6.41
N THR A 172 -6.65 5.80 -7.69
CA THR A 172 -7.41 6.41 -8.80
C THR A 172 -8.84 5.85 -8.86
N PHE A 173 -9.01 4.55 -8.67
CA PHE A 173 -10.31 3.91 -8.64
C PHE A 173 -11.17 4.40 -7.45
N ASP A 174 -10.60 4.49 -6.25
CA ASP A 174 -11.31 5.01 -5.09
C ASP A 174 -11.73 6.47 -5.29
N ALA A 175 -10.83 7.30 -5.82
CA ALA A 175 -11.11 8.70 -6.13
C ALA A 175 -12.26 8.87 -7.15
N MET A 176 -12.41 7.93 -8.09
CA MET A 176 -13.51 7.93 -9.05
C MET A 176 -14.84 7.46 -8.45
N THR A 177 -14.81 6.42 -7.64
CA THR A 177 -16.00 5.66 -7.20
C THR A 177 -16.52 6.07 -5.82
N SER A 178 -15.71 6.75 -5.01
CA SER A 178 -16.14 7.28 -3.73
C SER A 178 -17.07 8.48 -3.88
N THR A 179 -18.14 8.49 -3.09
CA THR A 179 -19.04 9.66 -2.99
C THR A 179 -18.42 10.68 -2.05
N ARG A 180 -18.38 11.94 -2.49
CA ARG A 180 -17.91 13.10 -1.73
C ARG A 180 -19.08 14.06 -1.51
N PRO A 181 -19.02 14.97 -0.52
CA PRO A 181 -20.11 15.93 -0.25
C PRO A 181 -20.61 16.71 -1.47
N TYR A 182 -19.72 16.93 -2.44
CA TYR A 182 -19.97 17.70 -3.67
C TYR A 182 -20.16 16.84 -4.93
N ARG A 183 -20.01 15.51 -4.87
CA ARG A 183 -20.08 14.64 -6.06
C ARG A 183 -20.43 13.19 -5.69
N LYS A 184 -21.41 12.62 -6.39
CA LYS A 184 -21.66 11.17 -6.36
C LYS A 184 -20.54 10.40 -7.06
N GLY A 185 -20.11 9.31 -6.45
CA GLY A 185 -19.13 8.40 -7.05
C GLY A 185 -19.61 7.80 -8.37
N LEU A 186 -18.66 7.52 -9.28
CA LEU A 186 -18.94 6.88 -10.55
C LEU A 186 -19.27 5.38 -10.35
N PRO A 187 -20.12 4.79 -11.21
CA PRO A 187 -20.27 3.33 -11.27
C PRO A 187 -18.93 2.65 -11.57
N TYR A 188 -18.74 1.43 -11.07
CA TYR A 188 -17.49 0.67 -11.24
C TYR A 188 -17.13 0.45 -12.71
N GLU A 189 -18.10 0.12 -13.57
CA GLU A 189 -17.82 -0.10 -15.00
C GLU A 189 -17.29 1.17 -15.69
N VAL A 190 -17.78 2.36 -15.31
CA VAL A 190 -17.26 3.64 -15.84
C VAL A 190 -15.82 3.87 -15.36
N ALA A 191 -15.53 3.56 -14.10
CA ALA A 191 -14.17 3.63 -13.57
C ALA A 191 -13.23 2.61 -14.25
N PHE A 192 -13.71 1.41 -14.58
CA PHE A 192 -12.94 0.41 -15.31
C PHE A 192 -12.62 0.86 -16.75
N GLU A 193 -13.57 1.48 -17.44
CA GLU A 193 -13.34 2.06 -18.77
C GLU A 193 -12.22 3.10 -18.75
N GLU A 194 -12.19 3.97 -17.73
CA GLU A 194 -11.11 4.96 -17.55
C GLU A 194 -9.75 4.28 -17.30
N LEU A 195 -9.70 3.26 -16.43
CA LEU A 195 -8.46 2.52 -16.17
C LEU A 195 -7.94 1.82 -17.44
N ILE A 196 -8.82 1.24 -18.24
CA ILE A 196 -8.48 0.62 -19.52
C ILE A 196 -7.96 1.68 -20.49
N GLN A 197 -8.63 2.83 -20.61
CA GLN A 197 -8.24 3.91 -21.50
C GLN A 197 -6.81 4.41 -21.22
N PHE A 198 -6.40 4.49 -19.96
CA PHE A 198 -5.07 4.97 -19.56
C PHE A 198 -4.06 3.83 -19.28
N SER A 199 -4.40 2.59 -19.60
CA SER A 199 -3.48 1.45 -19.52
C SER A 199 -2.33 1.58 -20.50
N GLY A 200 -1.12 1.21 -20.08
CA GLY A 200 0.12 1.39 -20.84
C GLY A 200 0.66 2.83 -20.85
N THR A 201 -0.07 3.79 -20.27
CA THR A 201 0.42 5.17 -20.06
C THR A 201 0.48 5.51 -18.58
N GLN A 202 -0.66 5.80 -17.95
CA GLN A 202 -0.70 6.05 -16.51
C GLN A 202 -0.45 4.77 -15.73
N PHE A 203 -1.10 3.69 -16.16
CA PHE A 203 -1.15 2.43 -15.43
C PHE A 203 -0.43 1.31 -16.18
N ASP A 204 0.05 0.35 -15.42
CA ASP A 204 0.52 -0.92 -15.97
C ASP A 204 -0.67 -1.74 -16.49
N LEU A 205 -0.65 -2.11 -17.77
CA LEU A 205 -1.74 -2.86 -18.42
C LEU A 205 -2.03 -4.21 -17.75
N ASN A 206 -0.98 -4.93 -17.31
CA ASN A 206 -1.15 -6.25 -16.69
C ASN A 206 -1.84 -6.11 -15.34
N LEU A 207 -1.44 -5.10 -14.55
CA LEU A 207 -2.05 -4.84 -13.25
C LEU A 207 -3.48 -4.31 -13.37
N VAL A 208 -3.81 -3.50 -14.39
CA VAL A 208 -5.20 -3.08 -14.65
C VAL A 208 -6.10 -4.28 -14.93
N LYS A 209 -5.62 -5.24 -15.74
CA LYS A 209 -6.37 -6.48 -16.00
C LYS A 209 -6.67 -7.25 -14.70
N LEU A 210 -5.64 -7.49 -13.87
CA LEU A 210 -5.79 -8.19 -12.60
C LEU A 210 -6.70 -7.44 -11.62
N PHE A 211 -6.58 -6.12 -11.57
CA PHE A 211 -7.45 -5.26 -10.76
C PHE A 211 -8.92 -5.45 -11.13
N ILE A 212 -9.26 -5.35 -12.42
CA ILE A 212 -10.64 -5.48 -12.90
C ILE A 212 -11.17 -6.90 -12.66
N GLU A 213 -10.36 -7.92 -12.91
CA GLU A 213 -10.74 -9.33 -12.65
C GLU A 213 -11.05 -9.56 -11.16
N GLY A 214 -10.19 -9.09 -10.27
CA GLY A 214 -10.39 -9.17 -8.82
C GLY A 214 -11.62 -8.39 -8.37
N MET A 215 -11.78 -7.14 -8.80
CA MET A 215 -12.93 -6.32 -8.42
C MET A 215 -14.27 -6.87 -8.91
N ARG A 216 -14.30 -7.51 -10.09
CA ARG A 216 -15.51 -8.21 -10.56
C ARG A 216 -15.84 -9.42 -9.70
N LYS A 217 -14.85 -10.21 -9.27
CA LYS A 217 -15.08 -11.31 -8.32
C LYS A 217 -15.60 -10.80 -6.98
N GLU A 218 -15.04 -9.71 -6.46
CA GLU A 218 -15.51 -9.08 -5.22
C GLU A 218 -16.94 -8.55 -5.34
N ALA A 219 -17.32 -7.96 -6.47
CA ALA A 219 -18.68 -7.49 -6.71
C ALA A 219 -19.72 -8.63 -6.65
N LEU A 220 -19.37 -9.83 -7.09
CA LEU A 220 -20.25 -11.01 -7.05
C LEU A 220 -20.53 -11.51 -5.63
N LYS A 221 -19.66 -11.19 -4.65
CA LYS A 221 -19.87 -11.57 -3.25
C LYS A 221 -21.04 -10.82 -2.61
N ASN A 222 -21.43 -9.67 -3.18
CA ASN A 222 -22.51 -8.81 -2.69
C ASN A 222 -22.36 -8.42 -1.20
N GLU A 223 -21.11 -8.25 -0.76
CA GLU A 223 -20.76 -7.82 0.60
C GLU A 223 -20.71 -6.30 0.66
N GLU A 224 -21.35 -5.71 1.68
CA GLU A 224 -21.32 -4.25 1.94
C GLU A 224 -20.07 -3.81 2.72
N GLU A 225 -19.40 -4.77 3.37
CA GLU A 225 -18.21 -4.56 4.18
C GLU A 225 -16.99 -5.27 3.58
N PHE A 226 -15.80 -4.81 3.94
CA PHE A 226 -14.53 -5.48 3.66
C PHE A 226 -13.66 -5.53 4.91
N PHE A 227 -12.77 -6.51 5.01
CA PHE A 227 -11.89 -6.71 6.15
C PHE A 227 -10.47 -6.26 5.82
N ILE A 228 -9.83 -5.53 6.74
CA ILE A 228 -8.42 -5.14 6.66
C ILE A 228 -7.65 -5.87 7.76
N PRO A 229 -6.81 -6.87 7.43
CA PRO A 229 -6.01 -7.64 8.39
C PRO A 229 -5.22 -6.77 9.38
N MET A 230 -4.54 -5.73 8.90
CA MET A 230 -3.77 -4.78 9.71
C MET A 230 -4.62 -3.95 10.66
N MET A 231 -5.93 -3.88 10.46
CA MET A 231 -6.84 -3.19 11.38
C MET A 231 -7.68 -4.15 12.20
N ASP A 232 -7.67 -5.45 11.88
CA ASP A 232 -8.46 -6.51 12.51
C ASP A 232 -9.92 -6.10 12.71
N ARG A 233 -10.47 -5.41 11.70
CA ARG A 233 -11.86 -4.93 11.70
C ARG A 233 -12.41 -4.82 10.28
N LYS A 234 -13.73 -4.77 10.21
CA LYS A 234 -14.46 -4.53 8.97
C LYS A 234 -14.71 -3.03 8.75
N PHE A 235 -14.84 -2.67 7.49
CA PHE A 235 -15.11 -1.31 7.02
C PHE A 235 -16.21 -1.36 5.98
N ASN A 236 -17.06 -0.33 5.96
CA ASN A 236 -18.12 -0.21 4.95
C ASN A 236 -17.54 0.27 3.61
N LYS A 237 -17.94 -0.37 2.51
CA LYS A 237 -17.56 0.05 1.15
C LYS A 237 -18.09 1.45 0.79
N SER A 238 -19.17 1.88 1.44
CA SER A 238 -19.88 3.14 1.19
C SER A 238 -19.57 4.27 2.19
N ALA A 239 -18.84 3.99 3.28
CA ALA A 239 -18.54 5.01 4.27
C ALA A 239 -17.45 5.94 3.74
N ALA A 240 -17.83 7.19 3.52
CA ALA A 240 -16.92 8.34 3.40
C ALA A 240 -16.51 8.79 4.80
#